data_AF-A0A2D0IKL6-F1
#
_entry.id   AF-A0A2D0IKL6-F1
#
_cell.length_a   1.000
_cell.length_b   1.000
_cell.length_c   1.000
_cell.angle_alpha   90.00
_cell.angle_beta   90.00
_cell.angle_gamma   90.00
#
_symmetry.space_group_name_H-M   'P 1'
#
loop_
_entity.id
_entity.type
_entity.pdbx_description
1 polymer ?
#
loop_
_entity_poly.entity_id
_entity_poly.type
_entity_poly.pdbx_seq_one_letter_code
_entity_poly.pdbx_strand_id
1 'polypeptide(L)'
;MIDSDKNSPTFNSYASVEDLRRFATQRGYSLPDGDLSSLLFQAMDYLSTKQWKGRRANADQPLAFPRKGIYIDGESVSDDVIPKPIIQVQCRLAIDSLEYDLTPTVGGEVLSEAVSGAVAVTYTEGTNSGKPNISWFNSMLHDFLSGSGTTFKVFRG
;
A
#
# COMPACT_ATOMS: atom_id res chain seq x y z
N MET A 1 10.04 -12.95 -11.15
CA MET A 1 8.85 -12.77 -12.00
C MET A 1 7.68 -12.45 -11.09
N ILE A 2 6.88 -11.44 -11.42
CA ILE A 2 5.70 -11.09 -10.64
C ILE A 2 4.66 -12.19 -10.79
N ASP A 3 4.12 -12.63 -9.66
CA ASP A 3 3.03 -13.59 -9.59
C ASP A 3 1.91 -12.99 -8.74
N SER A 4 0.80 -12.69 -9.41
CA SER A 4 -0.41 -12.14 -8.81
C SER A 4 -1.54 -13.15 -8.66
N ASP A 5 -1.28 -14.43 -8.94
CA ASP A 5 -2.27 -15.48 -8.72
C ASP A 5 -2.25 -15.91 -7.26
N LYS A 6 -3.34 -15.61 -6.54
CA LYS A 6 -3.52 -15.95 -5.12
C LYS A 6 -3.39 -17.45 -4.82
N ASN A 7 -3.63 -18.32 -5.80
CA ASN A 7 -3.56 -19.78 -5.66
C ASN A 7 -2.18 -20.32 -6.02
N SER A 8 -1.31 -19.48 -6.58
CA SER A 8 0.04 -19.87 -6.94
C SER A 8 0.92 -19.98 -5.70
N PRO A 9 1.78 -21.01 -5.59
CA PRO A 9 2.74 -21.10 -4.50
C PRO A 9 3.79 -19.97 -4.53
N THR A 10 3.95 -19.30 -5.68
CA THR A 10 4.90 -18.19 -5.87
C THR A 10 4.26 -16.81 -5.73
N PHE A 11 3.02 -16.73 -5.24
CA PHE A 11 2.27 -15.49 -5.03
C PHE A 11 3.08 -14.43 -4.28
N ASN A 12 3.42 -13.34 -4.96
CA ASN A 12 4.37 -12.34 -4.47
C ASN A 12 3.93 -10.88 -4.68
N SER A 13 2.81 -10.67 -5.38
CA SER A 13 2.26 -9.34 -5.69
C SER A 13 0.74 -9.40 -5.70
N TYR A 14 0.03 -8.32 -5.37
CA TYR A 14 -1.43 -8.26 -5.54
C TYR A 14 -1.85 -7.88 -6.96
N ALA A 15 -1.03 -7.09 -7.65
CA ALA A 15 -1.26 -6.63 -9.02
C ALA A 15 -0.27 -7.26 -10.00
N SER A 16 -0.72 -7.53 -11.22
CA SER A 16 0.14 -7.94 -12.32
C SER A 16 0.76 -6.74 -13.04
N VAL A 17 1.77 -6.99 -13.87
CA VAL A 17 2.34 -5.96 -14.77
C VAL A 17 1.28 -5.44 -15.75
N GLU A 18 0.35 -6.29 -16.19
CA GLU A 18 -0.76 -5.90 -17.06
C GLU A 18 -1.76 -4.99 -16.33
N ASP A 19 -2.08 -5.27 -15.07
CA ASP A 19 -2.94 -4.41 -14.25
C ASP A 19 -2.33 -3.03 -14.07
N LEU A 20 -1.02 -2.96 -13.82
CA LEU A 20 -0.29 -1.70 -13.71
C LEU A 20 -0.34 -0.90 -15.01
N ARG A 21 -0.09 -1.54 -16.16
CA ARG A 21 -0.19 -0.90 -17.48
C ARG A 21 -1.60 -0.38 -17.75
N ARG A 22 -2.61 -1.21 -17.50
CA ARG A 22 -4.01 -0.81 -17.66
C ARG A 22 -4.37 0.38 -16.78
N PHE A 23 -3.95 0.34 -15.51
CA PHE A 23 -4.18 1.41 -14.55
C PHE A 23 -3.51 2.72 -14.97
N ALA A 24 -2.26 2.65 -15.46
CA ALA A 24 -1.54 3.80 -15.97
C ALA A 24 -2.24 4.40 -17.20
N THR A 25 -2.59 3.57 -18.20
CA THR A 25 -3.29 4.02 -19.41
C THR A 25 -4.64 4.66 -19.09
N GLN A 26 -5.42 4.08 -18.16
CA GLN A 26 -6.71 4.63 -17.76
C GLN A 26 -6.61 6.00 -17.08
N ARG A 27 -5.48 6.31 -16.44
CA ARG A 27 -5.25 7.57 -15.72
C ARG A 27 -4.29 8.52 -16.44
N GLY A 28 -3.80 8.15 -17.61
CA GLY A 28 -2.86 8.95 -18.41
C GLY A 28 -1.44 9.01 -17.86
N TYR A 29 -0.99 8.00 -17.10
CA TYR A 29 0.40 7.91 -16.63
C TYR A 29 1.31 7.29 -17.70
N SER A 30 2.50 7.83 -17.84
CA SER A 30 3.57 7.29 -18.68
C SER A 30 4.43 6.34 -17.86
N LEU A 31 4.44 5.06 -18.23
CA LEU A 31 5.30 4.05 -17.61
C LEU A 31 6.59 3.90 -18.43
N PRO A 32 7.74 3.62 -17.80
CA PRO A 32 8.95 3.34 -18.54
C PRO A 32 8.82 2.05 -19.36
N ASP A 33 9.47 2.03 -20.52
CA ASP A 33 9.64 0.81 -21.30
C ASP A 33 10.64 -0.11 -20.60
N GLY A 34 10.14 -1.23 -20.09
CA GLY A 34 10.97 -2.21 -19.38
C GLY A 34 10.19 -3.10 -18.43
N ASP A 35 10.93 -3.73 -17.52
CA ASP A 35 10.40 -4.57 -16.46
C ASP A 35 9.84 -3.67 -15.33
N LEU A 36 8.52 -3.73 -15.14
CA LEU A 36 7.80 -2.98 -14.10
C LEU A 36 7.66 -3.77 -12.79
N SER A 37 8.23 -4.97 -12.72
CA SER A 37 8.17 -5.84 -11.54
C SER A 37 8.85 -5.19 -10.35
N SER A 38 9.97 -4.49 -10.56
CA SER A 38 10.70 -3.78 -9.50
C SER A 38 9.80 -2.77 -8.79
N LEU A 39 9.03 -1.98 -9.55
CA LEU A 39 8.07 -1.00 -9.02
C LEU A 39 6.97 -1.67 -8.21
N LEU A 40 6.45 -2.79 -8.70
CA LEU A 40 5.45 -3.58 -7.99
C LEU A 40 6.01 -4.16 -6.69
N PHE A 41 7.27 -4.61 -6.68
CA PHE A 41 7.95 -5.09 -5.47
C PHE A 41 8.19 -3.97 -4.46
N GLN A 42 8.60 -2.78 -4.90
CA GLN A 42 8.74 -1.61 -4.01
C GLN A 42 7.39 -1.23 -3.38
N ALA A 43 6.31 -1.22 -4.18
CA ALA A 43 4.96 -1.01 -3.67
C ALA A 43 4.53 -2.10 -2.67
N MET A 44 4.88 -3.37 -2.93
CA MET A 44 4.62 -4.49 -2.02
C MET A 44 5.37 -4.39 -0.71
N ASP A 45 6.64 -3.99 -0.74
CA ASP A 45 7.44 -3.78 0.46
C ASP A 45 6.79 -2.71 1.34
N TYR A 46 6.40 -1.58 0.73
CA TYR A 46 5.68 -0.52 1.43
C TYR A 46 4.37 -1.01 2.05
N LEU A 47 3.57 -1.80 1.32
CA LEU A 47 2.33 -2.42 1.84
C LEU A 47 2.59 -3.39 2.99
N SER A 48 3.74 -4.09 2.97
CA SER A 48 4.15 -5.02 4.02
C SER A 48 4.49 -4.31 5.33
N THR A 49 4.89 -3.03 5.28
CA THR A 49 5.11 -2.21 6.48
C THR A 49 3.81 -1.81 7.20
N LYS A 50 2.65 -1.96 6.55
CA LYS A 50 1.37 -1.46 7.08
C LYS A 50 0.69 -2.45 8.00
N GLN A 51 -0.08 -1.90 8.94
CA GLN A 51 -0.88 -2.67 9.88
C GLN A 51 -2.31 -2.81 9.35
N TRP A 52 -2.69 -4.04 9.04
CA TRP A 52 -3.96 -4.39 8.40
C TRP A 52 -4.99 -4.87 9.42
N LYS A 53 -6.25 -4.46 9.26
CA LYS A 53 -7.41 -4.94 10.02
C LYS A 53 -7.66 -6.42 9.75
N GLY A 54 -8.39 -7.04 10.67
CA GLY A 54 -8.73 -8.46 10.60
C GLY A 54 -7.50 -9.36 10.75
N ARG A 55 -7.69 -10.63 10.41
CA ARG A 55 -6.66 -11.67 10.50
C ARG A 55 -6.41 -12.28 9.12
N ARG A 56 -5.20 -12.77 8.86
CA ARG A 56 -4.89 -13.49 7.62
C ARG A 56 -5.88 -14.65 7.43
N ALA A 57 -6.31 -14.88 6.19
CA ALA A 57 -7.25 -15.95 5.89
C ALA A 57 -6.61 -17.31 6.21
N ASN A 58 -5.37 -17.48 5.76
CA ASN A 58 -4.46 -18.58 6.04
C ASN A 58 -3.23 -18.06 6.80
N ALA A 59 -2.68 -18.84 7.74
CA ALA A 59 -1.47 -18.46 8.47
C ALA A 59 -0.21 -18.57 7.60
N ASP A 60 -0.18 -19.57 6.71
CA ASP A 60 0.95 -19.93 5.85
C ASP A 60 0.98 -19.18 4.50
N GLN A 61 0.02 -18.28 4.26
CA GLN A 61 0.02 -17.48 3.02
C GLN A 61 1.23 -16.52 2.99
N PRO A 62 1.86 -16.31 1.81
CA PRO A 62 3.07 -15.51 1.71
C PRO A 62 2.81 -14.01 1.94
N LEU A 63 1.64 -13.49 1.55
CA LEU A 63 1.30 -12.06 1.60
C LEU A 63 0.30 -11.71 2.71
N ALA A 64 0.19 -10.42 3.04
CA ALA A 64 -0.71 -9.95 4.09
C ALA A 64 -2.20 -10.17 3.77
N PHE A 65 -2.58 -10.17 2.48
CA PHE A 65 -3.90 -10.53 1.96
C PHE A 65 -3.84 -11.87 1.21
N PRO A 66 -4.94 -12.65 1.18
CA PRO A 66 -6.29 -12.29 1.66
C PRO A 66 -6.49 -12.35 3.19
N ARG A 67 -7.48 -11.63 3.72
CA ARG A 67 -7.75 -11.50 5.17
C ARG A 67 -9.24 -11.64 5.45
N LYS A 68 -9.57 -12.14 6.65
CA LYS A 68 -10.93 -12.29 7.17
C LYS A 68 -11.22 -11.35 8.34
N GLY A 69 -12.50 -10.99 8.49
CA GLY A 69 -12.96 -10.07 9.53
C GLY A 69 -12.71 -8.59 9.21
N ILE A 70 -12.67 -8.25 7.92
CA ILE A 70 -12.68 -6.87 7.43
C ILE A 70 -14.11 -6.54 7.00
N TYR A 71 -14.62 -5.40 7.45
CA TYR A 71 -15.95 -4.90 7.11
C TYR A 71 -15.79 -3.54 6.44
N ILE A 72 -16.38 -3.37 5.26
CA ILE A 72 -16.40 -2.12 4.48
C ILE A 72 -17.86 -1.72 4.35
N ASP A 73 -18.24 -0.52 4.80
CA ASP A 73 -19.62 -0.03 4.75
C ASP A 73 -20.67 -1.01 5.34
N GLY A 74 -20.26 -1.86 6.29
CA GLY A 74 -21.10 -2.89 6.90
C GLY A 74 -21.17 -4.22 6.13
N GLU A 75 -20.55 -4.32 4.95
CA GLU A 75 -20.41 -5.56 4.19
C GLU A 75 -19.09 -6.27 4.55
N SER A 76 -19.15 -7.59 4.76
CA SER A 76 -17.95 -8.39 5.02
C SER A 76 -17.16 -8.63 3.73
N VAL A 77 -15.88 -8.28 3.74
CA VAL A 77 -14.97 -8.60 2.64
C VAL A 77 -14.76 -10.11 2.58
N SER A 78 -14.89 -10.69 1.38
CA SER A 78 -14.61 -12.11 1.14
C SER A 78 -13.17 -12.44 1.49
N ASP A 79 -12.97 -13.46 2.32
CA ASP A 79 -11.63 -13.88 2.76
C ASP A 79 -10.86 -14.71 1.72
N ASP A 80 -11.49 -15.01 0.59
CA ASP A 80 -10.85 -15.66 -0.56
C ASP A 80 -10.43 -14.65 -1.64
N VAL A 81 -10.76 -13.36 -1.52
CA VAL A 81 -10.53 -12.39 -2.59
C VAL A 81 -9.60 -11.27 -2.14
N ILE A 82 -8.68 -10.89 -3.02
CA ILE A 82 -7.87 -9.69 -2.84
C ILE A 82 -8.76 -8.48 -3.15
N PRO A 83 -8.98 -7.56 -2.20
CA PRO A 83 -9.85 -6.41 -2.44
C PRO A 83 -9.32 -5.56 -3.59
N LYS A 84 -10.20 -5.19 -4.54
CA LYS A 84 -9.88 -4.25 -5.62
C LYS A 84 -9.13 -2.98 -5.16
N PRO A 85 -9.49 -2.32 -4.04
CA PRO A 85 -8.74 -1.15 -3.57
C PRO A 85 -7.27 -1.48 -3.25
N ILE A 86 -6.94 -2.67 -2.75
CA ILE A 86 -5.55 -3.08 -2.47
C ILE A 86 -4.75 -3.16 -3.78
N ILE A 87 -5.32 -3.78 -4.81
CA ILE A 87 -4.71 -3.88 -6.15
C ILE A 87 -4.47 -2.47 -6.73
N GLN A 88 -5.48 -1.61 -6.68
CA GLN A 88 -5.38 -0.24 -7.18
C GLN A 88 -4.34 0.60 -6.42
N VAL A 89 -4.26 0.44 -5.10
CA VAL A 89 -3.24 1.10 -4.29
C VAL A 89 -1.85 0.62 -4.65
N GLN A 90 -1.64 -0.68 -4.83
CA GLN A 90 -0.34 -1.19 -5.24
C GLN A 90 0.07 -0.63 -6.61
N CYS A 91 -0.83 -0.62 -7.59
CA CYS A 91 -0.56 -0.02 -8.90
C CYS A 91 -0.22 1.47 -8.77
N ARG A 92 -0.95 2.20 -7.92
CA ARG A 92 -0.67 3.61 -7.69
C ARG A 92 0.68 3.84 -7.03
N LEU A 93 1.00 3.07 -6.00
CA LEU A 93 2.31 3.12 -5.34
C LEU A 93 3.42 2.81 -6.33
N ALA A 94 3.26 1.80 -7.20
CA ALA A 94 4.25 1.50 -8.22
C ALA A 94 4.50 2.68 -9.18
N ILE A 95 3.46 3.44 -9.53
CA ILE A 95 3.62 4.68 -10.32
C ILE A 95 4.29 5.77 -9.48
N ASP A 96 3.83 6.00 -8.25
CA ASP A 96 4.46 6.98 -7.35
C ASP A 96 5.94 6.62 -7.11
N SER A 97 6.33 5.35 -7.14
CA SER A 97 7.73 4.89 -7.00
C SER A 97 8.64 5.29 -8.16
N LEU A 98 8.06 5.68 -9.31
CA LEU A 98 8.81 6.26 -10.43
C LEU A 98 9.20 7.72 -10.17
N GLU A 99 8.38 8.43 -9.41
CA GLU A 99 8.58 9.85 -9.11
C GLU A 99 9.25 10.06 -7.73
N TYR A 100 9.01 9.16 -6.77
CA TYR A 100 9.41 9.31 -5.38
C TYR A 100 9.92 7.99 -4.79
N ASP A 101 10.91 8.07 -3.89
CA ASP A 101 11.34 6.89 -3.15
C ASP A 101 10.33 6.54 -2.03
N LEU A 102 9.68 5.37 -2.14
CA LEU A 102 8.68 4.91 -1.17
C LEU A 102 9.28 4.34 0.11
N THR A 103 10.56 3.98 0.10
CA THR A 103 11.26 3.27 1.17
C THR A 103 12.62 3.93 1.43
N PRO A 104 12.65 5.18 1.94
CA PRO A 104 13.93 5.83 2.20
C PRO A 104 14.68 4.97 3.23
N THR A 105 15.84 4.46 2.84
CA THR A 105 16.70 3.67 3.73
C THR A 105 17.16 4.58 4.86
N VAL A 106 16.58 4.41 6.05
CA VAL A 106 17.05 5.10 7.27
C VAL A 106 18.26 4.34 7.78
N GLY A 107 19.40 4.55 7.13
CA GLY A 107 20.67 3.88 7.43
C GLY A 107 21.81 4.88 7.49
N GLY A 108 21.91 5.62 8.60
CA GLY A 108 23.00 6.56 8.87
C GLY A 108 22.88 7.86 8.06
N GLU A 109 23.14 9.00 8.72
CA GLU A 109 23.34 10.31 8.09
C GLU A 109 22.34 10.73 7.00
N VAL A 110 21.25 11.35 7.48
CA VAL A 110 20.20 11.98 6.69
C VAL A 110 20.79 13.09 5.80
N LEU A 111 21.05 12.79 4.54
CA LEU A 111 21.02 13.76 3.46
C LEU A 111 19.69 13.53 2.72
N SER A 112 18.66 14.20 3.23
CA SER A 112 17.42 14.44 2.49
C SER A 112 17.74 15.16 1.19
N GLU A 113 17.83 14.42 0.10
CA GLU A 113 17.74 15.00 -1.24
C GLU A 113 16.32 14.72 -1.76
N ALA A 114 15.41 15.62 -1.36
CA ALA A 114 14.06 15.65 -1.89
C ALA A 114 14.13 16.08 -3.35
N VAL A 115 13.90 15.15 -4.28
CA VAL A 115 13.69 15.48 -5.69
C VAL A 115 12.25 15.93 -5.89
N SER A 116 12.16 17.19 -6.31
CA SER A 116 11.03 18.01 -6.70
C SER A 116 9.97 17.29 -7.55
N GLY A 117 8.68 17.44 -7.23
CA GLY A 117 7.67 16.85 -8.13
C GLY A 117 6.17 17.03 -7.93
N ALA A 118 5.69 17.77 -6.92
CA ALA A 118 4.29 18.20 -6.79
C ALA A 118 3.19 17.12 -6.64
N VAL A 119 3.00 16.62 -5.42
CA VAL A 119 1.67 16.55 -4.79
C VAL A 119 1.85 17.00 -3.35
N ALA A 120 1.06 17.98 -2.91
CA ALA A 120 1.15 18.57 -1.59
C ALA A 120 1.11 17.49 -0.49
N VAL A 121 2.29 17.14 0.02
CA VAL A 121 2.43 16.51 1.33
C VAL A 121 1.98 17.58 2.31
N THR A 122 0.74 17.48 2.77
CA THR A 122 0.28 18.33 3.88
C THR A 122 1.04 17.88 5.11
N TYR A 123 2.15 18.56 5.40
CA TYR A 123 2.82 18.51 6.68
C TYR A 123 1.82 19.02 7.72
N THR A 124 1.11 18.12 8.38
CA THR A 124 0.48 18.48 9.65
C THR A 124 1.63 18.69 10.64
N GLU A 125 1.96 19.95 10.90
CA GLU A 125 2.89 20.33 11.96
C GLU A 125 2.51 19.61 13.25
N GLY A 126 3.47 18.90 13.84
CA GLY A 126 3.33 18.40 15.20
C GLY A 126 3.55 16.90 15.41
N THR A 127 4.28 16.17 14.58
CA THR A 127 5.06 15.02 15.08
C THR A 127 6.17 14.64 14.10
N ASN A 128 7.42 14.76 14.55
CA ASN A 128 8.62 14.33 13.84
C ASN A 128 8.56 12.80 13.62
N SER A 129 8.08 12.37 12.47
CA SER A 129 8.26 11.02 11.95
C SER A 129 8.38 11.19 10.45
N GLY A 130 9.61 11.14 9.92
CA GLY A 130 9.95 11.34 8.50
C GLY A 130 9.41 10.26 7.56
N LYS A 131 8.14 9.86 7.72
CA LYS A 131 7.42 8.95 6.84
C LYS A 131 6.55 9.79 5.91
N PRO A 132 6.63 9.62 4.58
CA PRO A 132 5.75 10.33 3.66
C PRO A 132 4.28 10.01 4.00
N ASN A 133 3.50 11.04 4.35
CA ASN A 133 2.07 10.88 4.59
C ASN A 133 1.33 10.92 3.26
N ILE A 134 1.07 9.75 2.71
CA ILE A 134 0.35 9.59 1.46
C ILE A 134 -1.16 9.70 1.75
N SER A 135 -1.71 10.92 1.69
CA SER A 135 -3.12 11.19 2.05
C SER A 135 -4.12 10.34 1.27
N TRP A 136 -3.89 10.13 -0.04
CA TRP A 136 -4.75 9.30 -0.88
C TRP A 136 -4.71 7.81 -0.48
N PHE A 137 -3.58 7.32 0.01
CA PHE A 137 -3.41 5.93 0.45
C PHE A 137 -4.26 5.66 1.68
N ASN A 138 -4.16 6.55 2.69
CA ASN A 138 -4.97 6.44 3.90
C ASN A 138 -6.46 6.58 3.60
N SER A 139 -6.84 7.48 2.68
CA SER A 139 -8.24 7.64 2.26
C SER A 139 -8.77 6.46 1.46
N MET A 140 -7.95 5.71 0.73
CA MET A 140 -8.39 4.54 -0.02
C MET A 140 -8.43 3.27 0.83
N LEU A 141 -7.61 3.22 1.90
CA LEU A 141 -7.45 2.04 2.75
C LEU A 141 -7.92 2.23 4.19
N HIS A 142 -8.67 3.28 4.51
CA HIS A 142 -9.11 3.53 5.89
C HIS A 142 -9.88 2.35 6.49
N ASP A 143 -10.69 1.65 5.69
CA ASP A 143 -11.42 0.46 6.12
C ASP A 143 -10.54 -0.77 6.30
N PHE A 144 -9.36 -0.78 5.69
CA PHE A 144 -8.41 -1.90 5.74
C PHE A 144 -7.28 -1.69 6.77
N LEU A 145 -6.99 -0.47 7.19
CA LEU A 145 -5.89 -0.15 8.11
C LEU A 145 -6.33 -0.25 9.58
N SER A 146 -5.50 -0.88 10.42
CA SER A 146 -5.79 -1.18 11.84
C SER A 146 -5.67 0.03 12.80
N GLY A 147 -5.59 1.26 12.29
CA GLY A 147 -5.12 2.43 13.04
C GLY A 147 -6.14 3.50 13.45
N SER A 148 -7.40 3.44 13.02
CA SER A 148 -8.37 4.54 13.31
C SER A 148 -9.22 4.31 14.56
N GLY A 149 -8.73 3.54 15.52
CA GLY A 149 -9.39 3.34 16.81
C GLY A 149 -8.94 4.39 17.82
N THR A 150 -9.68 5.49 17.92
CA THR A 150 -9.64 6.37 19.10
C THR A 150 -9.89 5.49 20.34
N THR A 151 -8.82 5.13 21.04
CA THR A 151 -8.93 4.53 22.37
C THR A 151 -9.34 5.66 23.30
N PHE A 152 -10.66 5.86 23.47
CA PHE A 152 -11.17 6.71 24.54
C PHE A 152 -10.88 6.00 25.86
N LYS A 153 -9.76 6.35 26.50
CA LYS A 153 -9.52 5.98 27.90
C LYS A 153 -10.50 6.79 28.74
N VAL A 154 -11.65 6.21 29.05
CA VAL A 154 -12.53 6.73 30.10
C VAL A 154 -11.85 6.56 31.45
N PHE A 155 -11.15 7.60 31.91
CA PHE A 155 -10.78 7.71 33.31
C PHE A 155 -12.06 7.97 34.11
N ARG A 156 -12.48 6.98 34.90
CA ARG A 156 -13.48 7.18 35.96
C ARG A 156 -12.69 7.60 37.20
N GLY A 157 -12.83 8.87 37.60
CA GLY A 157 -12.36 9.43 38.86
C GLY A 157 -13.54 10.03 39.61
#